data_AF-A0A1G9S6J4-F1
#
_entry.id   AF-A0A1G9S6J4-F1
#
_cell.length_a   1.000
_cell.length_b   1.000
_cell.length_c   1.000
_cell.angle_alpha   90.00
_cell.angle_beta   90.00
_cell.angle_gamma   90.00
#
_symmetry.space_group_name_H-M   'P 1'
#
loop_
_entity.id
_entity.type
_entity.pdbx_description
1 polymer ?
#
loop_
_entity_poly.entity_id
_entity_poly.type
_entity_poly.pdbx_seq_one_letter_code
_entity_poly.pdbx_strand_id
1 'polypeptide(L)'
;MEKAAENVRRMATEGAGLLAVIEMLRNDAEFRLTPLHLLRILGEAVGVPWTESRVLLEFFDPELRPLVPEDEIERRAEELLAPYVAAEG
;
A
#
# COMPACT_ATOMS: atom_id res chain seq x y z
N MET A 1 6.61 -8.95 -9.77
CA MET A 1 6.88 -7.65 -9.12
C MET A 1 6.36 -6.51 -9.98
N GLU A 2 6.83 -6.36 -11.23
CA GLU A 2 6.33 -5.34 -12.17
C GLU A 2 4.80 -5.32 -12.33
N LYS A 3 4.17 -6.48 -12.61
CA LYS A 3 2.71 -6.65 -12.68
C LYS A 3 1.98 -6.22 -11.39
N ALA A 4 2.57 -6.48 -10.22
CA ALA A 4 1.98 -6.11 -8.95
C ALA A 4 2.05 -4.59 -8.72
N ALA A 5 3.18 -3.96 -9.08
CA ALA A 5 3.33 -2.51 -9.03
C ALA A 5 2.39 -1.79 -10.01
N GLU A 6 2.18 -2.33 -11.22
CA GLU A 6 1.20 -1.82 -12.18
C GLU A 6 -0.23 -1.89 -11.63
N ASN A 7 -0.62 -3.02 -11.04
CA ASN A 7 -1.93 -3.16 -10.40
C ASN A 7 -2.13 -2.17 -9.25
N VAL A 8 -1.12 -2.00 -8.39
CA VAL A 8 -1.19 -1.02 -7.28
C VAL A 8 -1.29 0.41 -7.80
N ARG A 9 -0.54 0.78 -8.84
CA ARG A 9 -0.63 2.11 -9.46
C ARG A 9 -2.04 2.38 -9.98
N ARG A 10 -2.61 1.43 -10.73
CA ARG A 10 -3.98 1.52 -11.23
C ARG A 10 -5.00 1.67 -10.09
N MET A 11 -4.87 0.85 -9.05
CA MET A 11 -5.75 0.92 -7.87
C MET A 11 -5.63 2.28 -7.16
N ALA A 12 -4.43 2.84 -7.05
CA ALA A 12 -4.23 4.17 -6.46
C ALA A 12 -4.90 5.28 -7.30
N THR A 13 -4.79 5.23 -8.64
CA THR A 13 -5.48 6.15 -9.55
C THR A 13 -7.01 6.01 -9.48
N GLU A 14 -7.52 4.81 -9.25
CA GLU A 14 -8.95 4.53 -9.05
C GLU A 14 -9.45 4.93 -7.64
N GLY A 15 -8.57 5.41 -6.76
CA GLY A 15 -8.90 5.81 -5.39
C GLY A 15 -9.13 4.63 -4.44
N ALA A 16 -8.54 3.46 -4.73
CA ALA A 16 -8.63 2.31 -3.84
C ALA A 16 -7.81 2.52 -2.55
N GLY A 17 -8.39 2.08 -1.44
CA GLY A 17 -7.74 2.12 -0.13
C GLY A 17 -6.56 1.16 0.02
N LEU A 18 -5.74 1.40 1.03
CA LEU A 18 -4.57 0.58 1.36
C LEU A 18 -4.97 -0.87 1.68
N LEU A 19 -6.09 -1.09 2.38
CA LEU A 19 -6.54 -2.43 2.72
C LEU A 19 -6.95 -3.22 1.48
N ALA A 20 -7.58 -2.56 0.50
CA ALA A 20 -7.90 -3.18 -0.77
C ALA A 20 -6.63 -3.57 -1.54
N VAL A 21 -5.59 -2.74 -1.51
CA VAL A 21 -4.28 -3.06 -2.08
C VAL A 21 -3.63 -4.26 -1.38
N ILE A 22 -3.64 -4.30 -0.05
CA ILE A 22 -3.11 -5.41 0.74
C ILE A 22 -3.85 -6.71 0.42
N GLU A 23 -5.17 -6.67 0.34
CA GLU A 23 -6.00 -7.83 0.02
C GLU A 23 -5.75 -8.33 -1.41
N MET A 24 -5.62 -7.43 -2.38
CA MET A 24 -5.25 -7.79 -3.76
C MET A 24 -3.89 -8.48 -3.82
N LEU A 25 -2.87 -7.92 -3.14
CA LEU A 25 -1.53 -8.50 -3.08
C LEU A 25 -1.50 -9.84 -2.33
N ARG A 26 -2.36 -10.02 -1.32
CA ARG A 26 -2.48 -11.26 -0.56
C ARG A 26 -3.06 -12.39 -1.41
N ASN A 27 -3.97 -12.07 -2.33
CA ASN A 27 -4.62 -13.03 -3.22
C ASN A 27 -3.85 -13.31 -4.52
N ASP A 28 -2.75 -12.61 -4.77
CA ASP A 28 -1.90 -12.86 -5.94
C ASP A 28 -0.97 -14.06 -5.70
N ALA A 29 -1.22 -15.18 -6.40
CA ALA A 29 -0.43 -16.41 -6.30
C ALA A 29 1.04 -16.25 -6.75
N GLU A 30 1.35 -15.24 -7.55
CA GLU A 30 2.70 -14.93 -8.04
C GLU A 30 3.45 -13.96 -7.12
N PHE A 31 2.78 -13.45 -6.07
CA PHE A 31 3.35 -12.46 -5.17
C PHE A 31 3.32 -12.92 -3.71
N ARG A 32 4.50 -12.93 -3.08
CA ARG A 32 4.58 -13.17 -1.64
C ARG A 32 4.44 -11.87 -0.88
N LEU A 33 3.27 -11.63 -0.31
CA LEU A 33 3.03 -10.47 0.55
C LEU A 33 3.84 -10.58 1.85
N THR A 34 4.67 -9.57 2.11
CA THR A 34 5.39 -9.35 3.37
C THR A 34 5.44 -7.85 3.65
N PRO A 35 5.68 -7.39 4.90
CA PRO A 35 5.82 -5.96 5.19
C PRO A 35 6.86 -5.27 4.31
N LEU A 36 8.00 -5.94 4.06
CA LEU A 36 9.04 -5.38 3.21
C LEU A 36 8.63 -5.27 1.74
N HIS A 37 7.93 -6.28 1.23
CA HIS A 37 7.45 -6.25 -0.16
C HIS A 37 6.31 -5.23 -0.36
N LEU A 38 5.47 -5.02 0.65
CA LEU A 38 4.44 -3.97 0.62
C LEU A 38 5.09 -2.59 0.46
N LEU A 39 6.03 -2.24 1.34
CA LEU A 39 6.72 -0.95 1.28
C LEU A 39 7.48 -0.76 -0.05
N ARG A 40 8.09 -1.84 -0.57
CA ARG A 40 8.77 -1.81 -1.86
C ARG A 40 7.80 -1.52 -3.01
N ILE A 41 6.65 -2.21 -3.04
CA ILE A 41 5.63 -1.98 -4.06
C ILE A 41 5.07 -0.58 -3.98
N LEU A 42 4.79 -0.04 -2.79
CA LEU A 42 4.32 1.33 -2.66
C LEU A 42 5.34 2.32 -3.23
N GLY A 43 6.63 2.12 -2.96
CA GLY A 43 7.69 2.94 -3.57
C GLY A 43 7.77 2.79 -5.10
N GLU A 44 7.65 1.58 -5.63
CA GLU A 44 7.69 1.33 -7.09
C GLU A 44 6.42 1.84 -7.82
N ALA A 45 5.25 1.73 -7.19
CA ALA A 45 3.95 2.02 -7.79
C ALA A 45 3.55 3.49 -7.69
N VAL A 46 3.77 4.13 -6.53
CA VAL A 46 3.35 5.52 -6.30
C VAL A 46 4.51 6.45 -5.97
N GLY A 47 5.74 5.95 -5.82
CA GLY A 47 6.91 6.79 -5.58
C GLY A 47 7.12 7.25 -4.13
N VAL A 48 6.32 6.73 -3.18
CA VAL A 48 6.48 7.08 -1.76
C VAL A 48 7.82 6.56 -1.20
N PRO A 49 8.63 7.38 -0.53
CA PRO A 49 9.86 6.94 0.11
C PRO A 49 9.60 5.88 1.18
N TRP A 50 10.45 4.87 1.22
CA TRP A 50 10.38 3.80 2.22
C TRP A 50 10.37 4.33 3.67
N THR A 51 11.14 5.38 3.94
CA THR A 51 11.27 5.99 5.26
C THR A 51 9.96 6.62 5.76
N GLU A 52 9.09 7.02 4.82
CA GLU A 52 7.77 7.58 5.11
C GLU A 52 6.74 6.47 5.20
N SER A 53 6.67 5.58 4.19
CA SER A 53 5.66 4.52 4.16
C SER A 53 5.81 3.48 5.28
N ARG A 54 7.00 3.34 5.89
CA ARG A 54 7.21 2.44 7.04
C ARG A 54 6.26 2.70 8.21
N VAL A 55 5.78 3.94 8.38
CA VAL A 55 4.86 4.29 9.48
C VAL A 55 3.53 3.53 9.35
N LEU A 56 3.13 3.16 8.13
CA LEU A 56 1.93 2.39 7.90
C LEU A 56 2.00 0.99 8.54
N LEU A 57 3.21 0.43 8.69
CA LEU A 57 3.39 -0.89 9.30
C LEU A 57 3.04 -0.91 10.80
N GLU A 58 3.01 0.24 11.48
CA GLU A 58 2.66 0.33 12.91
C GLU A 58 1.18 -0.04 13.15
N PHE A 59 0.34 0.02 12.12
CA PHE A 59 -1.08 -0.34 12.17
C PHE A 59 -1.36 -1.82 11.90
N PHE A 60 -0.33 -2.62 11.63
CA PHE A 60 -0.49 -4.02 11.27
C PHE A 60 0.39 -4.96 12.09
N ASP A 61 -0.05 -6.21 12.18
CA ASP A 61 0.80 -7.29 12.68
C ASP A 61 1.84 -7.73 11.61
N PRO A 62 2.77 -8.64 11.94
CA PRO A 62 3.74 -9.16 10.97
C PRO A 62 3.13 -9.90 9.75
N GLU A 63 1.87 -10.33 9.84
CA GLU A 63 1.10 -10.95 8.75
C GLU A 63 0.25 -9.93 7.96
N LEU A 64 0.46 -8.64 8.21
CA LEU A 64 -0.28 -7.52 7.62
C LEU A 64 -1.79 -7.57 7.90
N ARG A 65 -2.17 -8.01 9.10
CA ARG A 65 -3.55 -7.92 9.60
C ARG A 65 -3.73 -6.63 10.41
N PRO A 66 -4.85 -5.92 10.27
CA PRO A 66 -5.12 -4.69 11.02
C PRO A 66 -5.02 -4.89 12.54
N LEU A 67 -4.28 -4.00 13.21
CA LEU A 67 -4.23 -3.89 14.68
C LEU A 67 -5.14 -2.79 15.23
N VAL A 68 -5.58 -1.88 14.36
CA VAL A 68 -6.49 -0.76 14.66
C VAL A 68 -7.69 -0.79 13.69
N PRO A 69 -8.75 -0.02 13.94
CA PRO A 69 -9.91 0.06 13.06
C PRO A 69 -9.54 0.42 11.61
N GLU A 70 -10.24 -0.18 10.65
CA GLU A 70 -9.95 -0.02 9.21
C GLU A 70 -10.05 1.43 8.73
N ASP A 71 -11.01 2.20 9.25
CA ASP A 71 -11.21 3.61 8.94
C ASP A 71 -10.02 4.47 9.39
N GLU A 72 -9.38 4.12 10.51
CA GLU A 72 -8.17 4.79 10.96
C GLU A 72 -6.99 4.51 10.02
N ILE A 73 -6.84 3.25 9.57
CA ILE A 73 -5.78 2.85 8.62
C ILE A 73 -5.93 3.60 7.31
N GLU A 74 -7.15 3.60 6.74
CA GLU A 74 -7.41 4.22 5.45
C GLU A 74 -7.18 5.72 5.49
N ARG A 75 -7.67 6.41 6.53
CA ARG A 75 -7.41 7.85 6.71
C ARG A 75 -5.91 8.14 6.78
N ARG A 76 -5.13 7.34 7.52
CA ARG A 76 -3.68 7.53 7.64
C ARG A 76 -2.94 7.23 6.34
N ALA A 77 -3.38 6.21 5.61
CA ALA A 77 -2.82 5.87 4.32
C ALA A 77 -3.10 6.97 3.29
N GLU A 78 -4.32 7.49 3.23
CA GLU A 78 -4.71 8.60 2.37
C GLU A 78 -3.89 9.87 2.67
N GLU A 79 -3.80 10.26 3.95
CA GLU A 79 -2.99 11.41 4.39
C GLU A 79 -1.52 11.29 3.93
N LEU A 80 -0.95 10.10 4.01
CA LEU A 80 0.44 9.84 3.63
C LEU A 80 0.66 9.77 2.11
N LEU A 81 -0.26 9.12 1.39
CA LEU A 81 -0.10 8.81 -0.03
C LEU A 81 -0.63 9.92 -0.96
N ALA A 82 -1.51 10.79 -0.49
CA ALA A 82 -2.10 11.88 -1.28
C ALA A 82 -1.06 12.75 -2.04
N PRO A 83 0.08 13.15 -1.46
CA PRO A 83 1.11 13.92 -2.18
C PRO A 83 1.73 13.18 -3.36
N TYR A 84 1.69 11.84 -3.34
CA TYR A 84 2.36 10.97 -4.31
C TYR A 84 1.44 10.55 -5.44
N VAL A 85 0.18 10.26 -5.12
CA VAL A 85 -0.84 9.87 -6.11
C VAL A 85 -1.24 11.05 -7.01
N ALA A 86 -1.25 12.27 -6.48
CA ALA A 86 -1.59 13.48 -7.24
C ALA A 86 -0.47 13.97 -8.18
N ALA A 87 0.76 13.46 -8.05
CA ALA A 87 1.92 13.94 -8.80
C ALA A 87 2.11 13.27 -10.18
N GLU A 88 1.33 12.24 -10.52
CA GLU A 88 1.35 11.56 -11.84
C GLU A 88 0.12 11.91 -12.72
N GLY A 89 -0.53 13.06 -12.49
CA GLY A 89 -1.64 13.58 -13.30
C GLY A 89 -1.23 14.51 -14.43
#